data_AF-A0A5S3RJX4-F1
#
_entry.id   AF-A0A5S3RJX4-F1
#
_cell.length_a   1.000
_cell.length_b   1.000
_cell.length_c   1.000
_cell.angle_alpha   90.00
_cell.angle_beta   90.00
_cell.angle_gamma   90.00
#
_symmetry.space_group_name_H-M   'P 1'
#
loop_
_entity.id
_entity.type
_entity.pdbx_description
1 polymer ?
#
loop_
_entity_poly.entity_id
_entity_poly.type
_entity_poly.pdbx_seq_one_letter_code
_entity_poly.pdbx_strand_id
1 'polypeptide(L)'
;MKKIITGLLLTSSFLVSAAAPEFTEKQLQQVAELRTNASSSDLSYQLLESLTTEVGPRLPGTENDKKAVAWAQAKFKELGFDKVWLEEATFPEWRRFSE
;
A
#
# COMPACT_ATOMS: atom_id res chain seq x y z
N MET A 1 -50.53 52.71 15.76
CA MET A 1 -50.21 51.89 14.55
C MET A 1 -48.97 52.48 13.89
N LYS A 2 -47.95 51.66 13.58
CA LYS A 2 -46.59 52.02 13.10
C LYS A 2 -45.65 52.47 14.23
N LYS A 3 -44.47 51.89 14.50
CA LYS A 3 -43.67 50.78 13.96
C LYS A 3 -42.82 50.25 15.13
N ILE A 4 -42.95 48.97 15.48
CA ILE A 4 -42.06 48.26 16.42
C ILE A 4 -41.10 47.46 15.55
N ILE A 5 -39.88 47.94 15.30
CA ILE A 5 -38.76 47.08 14.85
C ILE A 5 -37.47 47.75 15.34
N THR A 6 -37.14 47.53 16.61
CA THR A 6 -35.83 47.89 17.18
C THR A 6 -34.95 46.63 17.18
N GLY A 7 -33.96 46.62 16.29
CA GLY A 7 -32.64 46.02 16.52
C GLY A 7 -32.56 44.52 16.83
N LEU A 8 -32.76 43.66 15.83
CA LEU A 8 -32.20 42.30 15.82
C LEU A 8 -30.98 42.27 14.91
N LEU A 9 -29.83 42.71 15.43
CA LEU A 9 -28.53 42.63 14.76
C LEU A 9 -27.46 42.47 15.84
N LEU A 10 -27.41 41.30 16.47
CA LEU A 10 -26.23 40.89 17.23
C LEU A 10 -26.04 39.37 17.07
N THR A 11 -24.84 39.03 16.61
CA THR A 11 -24.13 37.76 16.78
C THR A 11 -24.69 36.52 16.07
N SER A 12 -24.52 36.44 14.75
CA SER A 12 -24.20 35.14 14.13
C SER A 12 -22.68 35.02 14.09
N SER A 13 -22.09 34.65 15.23
CA SER A 13 -20.69 34.25 15.27
C SER A 13 -20.59 32.94 14.51
N PHE A 14 -20.07 33.03 13.28
CA PHE A 14 -19.64 31.92 12.46
C PHE A 14 -18.88 30.90 13.32
N LEU A 15 -19.48 29.74 13.58
CA LEU A 15 -18.75 28.53 13.93
C LEU A 15 -18.17 27.97 12.62
N VAL A 16 -17.08 28.56 12.13
CA VAL A 16 -16.23 27.87 11.17
C VAL A 16 -15.53 26.76 11.95
N SER A 17 -16.07 25.55 11.88
CA SER A 17 -15.32 24.36 12.24
C SER A 17 -14.22 24.20 11.19
N ALA A 18 -13.02 24.68 11.51
CA ALA A 18 -11.83 24.41 10.72
C ALA A 18 -11.43 22.94 10.97
N ALA A 19 -12.08 22.02 10.26
CA ALA A 19 -11.55 20.68 10.12
C ALA A 19 -10.24 20.81 9.35
N ALA A 20 -9.12 20.65 10.04
CA ALA A 20 -7.82 20.62 9.39
C ALA A 20 -7.83 19.47 8.36
N PRO A 21 -7.35 19.70 7.12
CA PRO A 21 -7.31 18.64 6.13
C PRO A 21 -6.40 17.51 6.64
N GLU A 22 -6.88 16.26 6.54
CA GLU A 22 -6.17 15.05 6.99
C GLU A 22 -4.82 14.87 6.28
N PHE A 23 -4.72 15.38 5.05
CA PHE A 23 -3.51 15.35 4.23
C PHE A 23 -3.13 16.75 3.75
N THR A 24 -1.83 17.02 3.74
CA THR A 24 -1.26 18.22 3.13
C THR A 24 -1.34 18.16 1.60
N GLU A 25 -1.36 19.31 0.95
CA GLU A 25 -1.33 19.39 -0.53
C GLU A 25 -0.11 18.66 -1.11
N LYS A 26 1.04 18.74 -0.44
CA LYS A 26 2.25 18.02 -0.84
C LYS A 26 2.05 16.50 -0.82
N GLN A 27 1.41 15.96 0.20
CA GLN A 27 1.12 14.52 0.25
C GLN A 27 0.16 14.11 -0.87
N LEU A 28 -0.85 14.92 -1.16
CA LEU A 28 -1.77 14.65 -2.27
C LEU A 28 -1.06 14.67 -3.63
N GLN A 29 -0.12 15.60 -3.83
CA GLN A 29 0.72 15.65 -5.03
C GLN A 29 1.62 14.41 -5.14
N GLN A 30 2.30 14.02 -4.05
CA GLN A 30 3.14 12.83 -4.02
C GLN A 30 2.34 11.55 -4.34
N VAL A 31 1.15 11.39 -3.79
CA VAL A 31 0.27 10.25 -4.10
C VAL A 31 -0.16 10.26 -5.57
N ALA A 32 -0.47 11.43 -6.12
CA ALA A 32 -0.82 11.55 -7.54
C ALA A 32 0.34 11.13 -8.46
N GLU A 33 1.57 11.55 -8.14
CA GLU A 33 2.79 11.15 -8.85
C GLU A 33 3.03 9.64 -8.75
N LEU A 34 2.98 9.07 -7.53
CA LEU A 34 3.14 7.63 -7.31
C LEU A 34 2.13 6.82 -8.11
N ARG A 35 0.86 7.24 -8.12
CA ARG A 35 -0.19 6.60 -8.91
C ARG A 35 0.13 6.63 -10.40
N THR A 36 0.50 7.79 -10.94
CA THR A 36 0.85 7.94 -12.36
C THR A 36 2.04 7.04 -12.73
N ASN A 37 3.07 7.00 -11.90
CA ASN A 37 4.24 6.16 -12.12
C ASN A 37 3.89 4.66 -12.06
N ALA A 38 3.08 4.24 -11.09
CA ALA A 38 2.65 2.85 -10.97
C ALA A 38 1.76 2.41 -12.13
N SER A 39 0.84 3.27 -12.60
CA SER A 39 -0.04 2.96 -13.73
C SER A 39 0.65 2.96 -15.09
N SER A 40 1.86 3.51 -15.19
CA SER A 40 2.66 3.54 -16.43
C SER A 40 3.83 2.56 -16.43
N SER A 41 3.98 1.76 -15.37
CA SER A 41 5.08 0.82 -15.19
C SER A 41 4.61 -0.63 -15.29
N ASP A 42 5.33 -1.44 -16.07
CA ASP A 42 5.10 -2.88 -16.19
C ASP A 42 5.80 -3.69 -15.08
N LEU A 43 6.50 -3.02 -14.15
CA LEU A 43 7.33 -3.69 -13.15
C LEU A 43 6.57 -4.74 -12.33
N SER A 44 5.32 -4.44 -11.94
CA SER A 44 4.48 -5.39 -11.19
C SER A 44 4.21 -6.68 -11.99
N TYR A 45 3.99 -6.54 -13.30
CA TYR A 45 3.79 -7.70 -14.18
C TYR A 45 5.09 -8.48 -14.35
N GLN A 46 6.21 -7.80 -14.59
CA GLN A 46 7.52 -8.44 -14.75
C GLN A 46 7.95 -9.21 -13.48
N LEU A 47 7.70 -8.65 -12.29
CA LEU A 47 7.97 -9.33 -11.02
C LEU A 47 7.08 -10.57 -10.85
N LEU A 48 5.79 -10.47 -11.20
CA LEU A 48 4.87 -11.61 -11.16
C LEU A 48 5.30 -12.70 -12.14
N GLU A 49 5.58 -12.33 -13.39
CA GLU A 49 6.05 -13.24 -14.44
C GLU A 49 7.31 -13.97 -13.98
N SER A 50 8.35 -13.22 -13.58
CA SER A 50 9.61 -13.78 -13.04
C SER A 50 9.34 -14.78 -11.92
N LEU A 51 8.55 -14.40 -10.91
CA LEU A 51 8.24 -15.28 -9.79
C LEU A 51 7.46 -16.54 -10.21
N THR A 52 6.49 -16.43 -11.11
CA THR A 52 5.68 -17.57 -11.54
C THR A 52 6.39 -18.47 -12.53
N THR A 53 7.29 -17.93 -13.35
CA THR A 53 8.01 -18.67 -14.40
C THR A 53 9.30 -19.28 -13.87
N GLU A 54 10.06 -18.54 -13.07
CA GLU A 54 11.35 -18.99 -12.55
C GLU A 54 11.22 -19.86 -11.30
N VAL A 55 10.18 -19.63 -10.47
CA VAL A 55 9.94 -20.39 -9.23
C VAL A 55 8.74 -21.32 -9.35
N GLY A 56 7.60 -20.80 -9.81
CA GLY A 56 6.36 -21.57 -9.93
C GLY A 56 5.64 -21.83 -8.58
N PRO A 57 4.87 -22.92 -8.46
CA PRO A 57 4.14 -23.28 -7.24
C PRO A 57 5.08 -23.50 -6.06
N ARG A 58 4.80 -22.87 -4.93
CA ARG A 58 5.73 -22.68 -3.81
C ARG A 58 5.03 -22.82 -2.45
N LEU A 59 4.45 -23.99 -2.22
CA LEU A 59 3.82 -24.34 -0.94
C LEU A 59 4.88 -24.30 0.18
N PRO A 60 4.57 -23.74 1.38
CA PRO A 60 5.50 -23.69 2.50
C PRO A 60 6.12 -25.05 2.82
N GLY A 61 7.43 -25.07 3.08
CA GLY A 61 8.21 -26.26 3.44
C GLY A 61 8.68 -27.11 2.27
N THR A 62 8.25 -26.78 1.05
CA THR A 62 8.74 -27.44 -0.17
C THR A 62 10.05 -26.85 -0.67
N GLU A 63 10.73 -27.52 -1.60
CA GLU A 63 11.94 -26.97 -2.23
C GLU A 63 11.68 -25.66 -2.97
N ASN A 64 10.48 -25.47 -3.52
CA ASN A 64 10.12 -24.22 -4.20
C ASN A 64 9.81 -23.07 -3.23
N ASP A 65 9.47 -23.35 -1.97
CA ASP A 65 9.41 -22.32 -0.92
C ASP A 65 10.80 -21.73 -0.68
N LYS A 66 11.81 -22.58 -0.45
CA LYS A 66 13.21 -22.13 -0.30
C LYS A 66 13.69 -21.31 -1.51
N LYS A 67 13.35 -21.73 -2.73
CA LYS A 67 13.65 -20.98 -3.95
C LYS A 67 12.93 -19.63 -3.99
N ALA A 68 11.66 -19.57 -3.58
CA ALA A 68 10.90 -18.32 -3.53
C ALA A 68 11.51 -17.32 -2.54
N VAL A 69 11.95 -17.79 -1.37
CA VAL A 69 12.63 -16.97 -0.37
C VAL A 69 13.95 -16.41 -0.93
N ALA A 70 14.77 -17.26 -1.56
CA ALA A 70 16.02 -16.83 -2.18
C ALA A 70 15.80 -15.83 -3.33
N TRP A 71 14.80 -16.10 -4.18
CA TRP A 71 14.38 -15.20 -5.27
C TRP A 71 13.96 -13.83 -4.71
N ALA A 72 13.13 -13.80 -3.66
CA ALA A 72 12.62 -12.56 -3.08
C ALA A 72 13.75 -11.72 -2.47
N GLN A 73 14.67 -12.36 -1.75
CA GLN A 73 15.84 -11.68 -1.20
C GLN A 73 16.71 -11.07 -2.31
N ALA A 74 16.94 -11.79 -3.41
CA ALA A 74 17.70 -11.29 -4.54
C ALA A 74 17.00 -10.11 -5.22
N LYS A 75 15.68 -10.21 -5.47
CA LYS A 75 14.91 -9.15 -6.11
C LYS A 75 14.83 -7.87 -5.28
N PHE A 76 14.67 -7.98 -3.96
CA PHE A 76 14.69 -6.79 -3.11
C PHE A 76 16.06 -6.10 -3.08
N LYS A 77 17.16 -6.87 -3.14
CA LYS A 77 18.51 -6.29 -3.29
C LYS A 77 18.69 -5.61 -4.65
N GLU A 78 18.23 -6.25 -5.73
CA GLU A 78 18.28 -5.72 -7.10
C GLU A 78 17.49 -4.41 -7.25
N LEU A 79 16.31 -4.33 -6.61
CA LEU A 79 15.46 -3.14 -6.61
C LEU A 79 15.98 -2.00 -5.72
N GLY A 80 17.09 -2.21 -5.00
CA GLY A 80 17.75 -1.16 -4.23
C GLY A 80 17.07 -0.83 -2.89
N PHE A 81 16.37 -1.77 -2.27
CA PHE A 81 15.84 -1.58 -0.92
C PHE A 81 16.98 -1.36 0.09
N ASP A 82 16.79 -0.45 1.05
CA ASP A 82 17.82 -0.06 2.03
C ASP A 82 18.31 -1.24 2.89
N LYS A 83 17.40 -2.15 3.25
CA LYS A 83 17.67 -3.29 4.12
C LYS A 83 16.85 -4.49 3.67
N VAL A 84 17.51 -5.65 3.56
CA VAL A 84 16.88 -6.92 3.20
C VAL A 84 17.42 -8.02 4.11
N TRP A 85 16.56 -8.63 4.91
CA TRP A 85 16.89 -9.74 5.82
C TRP A 85 15.81 -10.82 5.75
N LEU A 86 16.11 -11.98 6.32
CA LEU A 86 15.18 -13.10 6.43
C LEU A 86 14.82 -13.29 7.90
N GLU A 87 13.56 -13.61 8.16
CA GLU A 87 13.05 -14.00 9.47
C GLU A 87 12.56 -15.44 9.38
N GLU A 88 13.03 -16.29 10.29
CA GLU A 88 12.65 -17.70 10.30
C GLU A 88 11.20 -17.86 10.75
N ALA A 89 10.44 -18.70 10.04
CA ALA A 89 9.05 -19.00 10.36
C ALA A 89 8.86 -20.52 10.49
N THR A 90 8.04 -20.93 11.45
CA THR A 90 7.67 -22.33 11.66
C THR A 90 6.21 -22.53 11.29
N PHE A 91 5.91 -23.63 10.57
CA PHE A 91 4.56 -23.98 10.14
C PHE A 91 4.42 -25.51 10.06
N PRO A 92 3.19 -26.05 10.16
CA PRO A 92 2.94 -27.47 9.99
C PRO A 92 3.20 -27.91 8.54
N GLU A 93 3.70 -29.14 8.36
CA GLU A 93 3.86 -29.72 7.03
C GLU A 93 2.50 -30.20 6.48
N TRP A 94 2.19 -29.80 5.25
CA TRP A 94 1.00 -30.28 4.53
C TRP A 94 1.41 -30.97 3.23
N ARG A 95 0.80 -32.12 2.96
CA ARG A 95 0.98 -32.86 1.70
C ARG A 95 -0.37 -33.21 1.08
N ARG A 96 -0.49 -32.95 -0.23
CA ARG A 96 -1.63 -33.40 -1.04
C ARG A 96 -1.39 -34.86 -1.42
N PHE A 97 -2.37 -35.71 -1.16
CA PHE A 97 -2.47 -37.05 -1.75
C PHE A 97 -3.57 -37.05 -2.81
N SER A 98 -3.42 -37.87 -3.85
CA SER A 98 -4.53 -38.15 -4.76
C SER A 98 -5.43 -39.23 -4.14
N GLU A 99 -6.67 -39.28 -4.62
CA GLU A 99 -7.55 -40.45 -4.42
C GLU A 99 -6.98 -41.71 -5.10
#